data_AF-A0A7S2Z985-F1
#
_entry.id   AF-A0A7S2Z985-F1
#
_cell.length_a   1.000
_cell.length_b   1.000
_cell.length_c   1.000
_cell.angle_alpha   90.00
_cell.angle_beta   90.00
_cell.angle_gamma   90.00
#
_symmetry.space_group_name_H-M   'P 1'
#
loop_
_entity.id
_entity.type
_entity.pdbx_description
1 polymer ?
#
loop_
_entity_poly.entity_id
_entity_poly.type
_entity_poly.pdbx_seq_one_letter_code
_entity_poly.pdbx_strand_id
1 'polypeptide(L)'
;WLTFPTGWGPTEWGPIPFLPDAQILSRKLESQWGDLGNPSHLSVSSEGKYVVSGLQFGNVWIGVQPLLGVEGDPMRLLFERDLTPHPQYAAFYSWLQKGFEVDAVVHFGTHGTVEWLPGSPVGNTGLSWSDVLLGNLPNVYLYTANNPSESIIAKRRGYGTIVSHNVPPYGRSGLYKQLAILKDLIADFREDPGANAVLRETIVDTVAAAGLFKDCPFSPERPKITAEDLQPSNGNGNGRETTTSDISEQDFADFVDRLFTYLQVVENRLFSEGLHVIGRAPDEGSMRKYLSAYFGDRLPDSVVSAIVESGEGATPEQILQASGVSSVS
;
A
#
# COMPACT_ATOMS: atom_id res chain seq x y z
N TRP A 1 24.87 25.83 1.54
CA TRP A 1 24.84 25.00 0.32
C TRP A 1 23.45 24.96 -0.32
N LEU A 2 22.38 25.21 0.45
CA LEU A 2 21.02 25.47 -0.05
C LEU A 2 20.91 26.83 -0.78
N THR A 3 21.95 27.19 -1.53
CA THR A 3 22.11 28.47 -2.21
C THR A 3 22.60 28.20 -3.63
N PHE A 4 22.06 28.89 -4.63
CA PHE A 4 22.55 28.74 -6.02
C PHE A 4 23.89 29.46 -6.21
N PRO A 5 24.69 29.09 -7.23
CA PRO A 5 25.94 29.78 -7.53
C PRO A 5 25.72 31.28 -7.72
N THR A 6 26.60 32.12 -7.18
CA THR A 6 26.49 33.58 -7.32
C THR A 6 26.62 34.07 -8.77
N GLY A 7 27.21 33.24 -9.65
CA GLY A 7 27.29 33.46 -11.09
C GLY A 7 26.06 33.02 -11.88
N TRP A 8 25.08 32.34 -11.26
CA TRP A 8 23.74 32.17 -11.82
C TRP A 8 22.96 33.48 -11.61
N GLY A 9 23.30 34.44 -12.47
CA GLY A 9 22.91 35.84 -12.52
C GLY A 9 23.45 36.42 -13.84
N PRO A 10 23.22 37.69 -14.19
CA PRO A 10 23.33 38.21 -15.55
C PRO A 10 24.59 37.73 -16.28
N THR A 11 24.43 36.85 -17.26
CA THR A 11 25.42 36.62 -18.32
C THR A 11 25.29 37.72 -19.38
N GLU A 12 26.10 37.67 -20.43
CA GLU A 12 26.13 38.56 -21.61
C GLU A 12 24.77 38.90 -22.26
N TRP A 13 23.67 38.28 -21.82
CA TRP A 13 22.29 38.49 -22.24
C TRP A 13 21.45 39.41 -21.31
N GLY A 14 22.07 40.04 -20.31
CA GLY A 14 21.42 41.00 -19.40
C GLY A 14 20.81 40.35 -18.13
N PRO A 15 20.31 41.16 -17.18
CA PRO A 15 19.71 40.64 -15.96
C PRO A 15 18.45 39.85 -16.31
N ILE A 16 18.44 38.54 -16.03
CA ILE A 16 17.18 37.78 -15.96
C ILE A 16 16.40 38.41 -14.80
N PRO A 17 15.28 39.12 -15.05
CA PRO A 17 14.67 39.99 -14.03
C PRO A 17 13.98 39.25 -12.86
N PHE A 18 14.15 37.93 -12.74
CA PHE A 18 13.32 37.08 -11.87
C PHE A 18 14.06 35.96 -11.15
N LEU A 19 15.40 35.93 -11.12
CA LEU A 19 16.08 34.99 -10.23
C LEU A 19 15.99 35.53 -8.79
N PRO A 20 15.34 34.79 -7.86
CA PRO A 20 15.26 35.23 -6.48
C PRO A 20 16.65 35.19 -5.84
N ASP A 21 16.76 35.85 -4.71
CA ASP A 21 17.96 35.88 -3.89
C ASP A 21 18.54 34.46 -3.67
N ALA A 22 19.85 34.33 -3.88
CA ALA A 22 20.56 33.05 -3.81
C ALA A 22 20.40 32.33 -2.46
N GLN A 23 20.09 33.05 -1.38
CA GLN A 23 19.89 32.50 -0.03
C GLN A 23 18.43 32.23 0.32
N ILE A 24 17.50 32.36 -0.64
CA ILE A 24 16.06 32.26 -0.37
C ILE A 24 15.66 30.96 0.34
N LEU A 25 16.21 29.80 -0.05
CA LEU A 25 15.88 28.53 0.61
C LEU A 25 16.49 28.43 2.01
N SER A 26 17.73 28.89 2.19
CA SER A 26 18.39 28.91 3.50
C SER A 26 17.63 29.81 4.48
N ARG A 27 17.20 30.99 4.03
CA ARG A 27 16.38 31.91 4.85
C ARG A 27 14.99 31.36 5.15
N LYS A 28 14.35 30.65 4.21
CA LYS A 28 13.08 29.96 4.48
C LYS A 28 13.27 28.91 5.58
N LEU A 29 14.35 28.14 5.50
CA LEU A 29 14.70 27.15 6.51
C LEU A 29 14.96 27.82 7.87
N GLU A 30 15.75 28.89 7.91
CA GLU A 30 16.03 29.64 9.14
C GLU A 30 14.79 30.28 9.75
N SER A 31 13.89 30.81 8.91
CA SER A 31 12.65 31.42 9.37
C SER A 31 11.74 30.41 10.08
N GLN A 32 11.85 29.13 9.75
CA GLN A 32 11.08 28.07 10.40
C GLN A 32 11.83 27.40 11.54
N TRP A 33 13.12 27.12 11.38
CA TRP A 33 13.85 26.26 12.30
C TRP A 33 14.91 27.00 13.12
N GLY A 34 14.92 28.33 13.05
CA GLY A 34 15.91 29.16 13.73
C GLY A 34 17.28 29.09 13.08
N ASP A 35 18.29 29.53 13.82
CA ASP A 35 19.66 29.59 13.33
C ASP A 35 20.20 28.19 12.97
N LEU A 36 20.52 27.97 11.69
CA LEU A 36 21.07 26.72 11.20
C LEU A 36 22.45 26.41 11.79
N GLY A 37 23.19 27.44 12.21
CA GLY A 37 24.49 27.33 12.87
C GLY A 37 24.41 26.88 14.33
N ASN A 38 23.22 26.90 14.93
CA ASN A 38 22.97 26.42 16.28
C ASN A 38 21.87 25.34 16.32
N PRO A 39 22.20 24.09 15.95
CA PRO A 39 21.24 22.99 15.92
C PRO A 39 20.63 22.77 17.30
N SER A 40 19.30 22.91 17.43
CA SER A 40 18.62 22.81 18.73
C SER A 40 17.41 21.87 18.75
N HIS A 41 17.05 21.30 17.61
CA HIS A 41 15.76 20.61 17.45
C HIS A 41 15.86 19.10 17.32
N LEU A 42 16.59 18.59 16.32
CA LEU A 42 16.55 17.17 15.95
C LEU A 42 17.92 16.57 15.69
N SER A 43 18.15 15.41 16.30
CA SER A 43 19.36 14.58 16.16
C SER A 43 20.63 15.43 16.17
N VAL A 44 20.84 16.14 17.28
CA VAL A 44 22.00 17.00 17.50
C VAL A 44 22.95 16.31 18.47
N SER A 45 24.24 16.29 18.15
CA SER A 45 25.27 15.77 19.05
C SER A 45 25.48 16.69 20.25
N SER A 46 26.14 16.21 21.30
CA SER A 46 26.60 17.06 22.42
C SER A 46 27.45 18.26 22.00
N GLU A 47 28.15 18.17 20.86
CA GLU A 47 28.94 19.27 20.27
C GLU A 47 28.13 20.28 19.45
N GLY A 48 26.79 20.17 19.39
CA GLY A 48 25.97 21.09 18.60
C GLY A 48 26.07 20.88 17.08
N LYS A 49 26.19 19.62 16.61
CA LYS A 49 26.21 19.29 15.17
C LYS A 49 25.03 18.39 14.82
N TYR A 50 24.48 18.55 13.60
CA TYR A 50 23.49 17.60 13.07
C TYR A 50 24.12 16.22 12.88
N VAL A 51 23.42 15.19 13.35
CA VAL A 51 23.84 13.79 13.28
C VAL A 51 23.11 13.10 12.12
N VAL A 52 23.91 12.49 11.24
CA VAL A 52 23.45 11.63 10.15
C VAL A 52 23.83 10.20 10.51
N SER A 53 22.84 9.41 10.89
CA SER A 53 23.04 8.04 11.36
C SER A 53 22.86 7.03 10.23
N GLY A 54 23.73 6.02 10.19
CA GLY A 54 23.61 4.89 9.27
C GLY A 54 24.70 3.85 9.52
N LEU A 55 24.63 2.75 8.76
CA LEU A 55 25.58 1.65 8.82
C LEU A 55 26.46 1.68 7.57
N GLN A 56 27.78 1.67 7.76
CA GLN A 56 28.74 1.65 6.66
C GLN A 56 29.38 0.27 6.50
N PHE A 57 29.31 -0.25 5.28
CA PHE A 57 29.93 -1.49 4.83
C PHE A 57 30.87 -1.19 3.66
N GLY A 58 32.12 -0.81 3.97
CA GLY A 58 33.08 -0.36 2.97
C GLY A 58 32.58 0.91 2.25
N ASN A 59 32.34 0.81 0.95
CA ASN A 59 31.84 1.91 0.11
C ASN A 59 30.30 2.01 0.09
N VAL A 60 29.60 1.09 0.74
CA VAL A 60 28.14 1.12 0.83
C VAL A 60 27.75 1.69 2.18
N TRP A 61 26.90 2.72 2.17
CA TRP A 61 26.31 3.26 3.37
C TRP A 61 24.79 3.11 3.33
N ILE A 62 24.23 2.62 4.44
CA ILE A 62 22.80 2.37 4.61
C ILE A 62 22.29 3.32 5.69
N GLY A 63 21.50 4.30 5.29
CA GLY A 63 20.85 5.25 6.19
C GLY A 63 19.34 5.20 6.09
N VAL A 64 18.69 5.72 7.12
CA VAL A 64 17.24 5.97 7.12
C VAL A 64 17.02 7.44 6.78
N GLN A 65 16.22 7.70 5.74
CA GLN A 65 15.83 9.05 5.38
C GLN A 65 15.11 9.69 6.58
N PRO A 66 15.50 10.92 7.00
CA PRO A 66 14.83 11.57 8.10
C PRO A 66 13.34 11.81 7.84
N LEU A 67 12.55 11.89 8.92
CA LEU A 67 11.13 12.17 8.82
C LEU A 67 10.90 13.57 8.24
N LEU A 68 9.91 13.72 7.36
CA LEU A 68 9.63 15.02 6.76
C LEU A 68 9.16 16.06 7.80
N GLY A 69 8.33 15.62 8.73
CA GLY A 69 7.72 16.46 9.77
C GLY A 69 8.25 16.13 11.16
N VAL A 70 8.18 17.13 12.03
CA VAL A 70 8.48 16.99 13.45
C VAL A 70 7.17 16.99 14.21
N GLU A 71 6.88 15.91 14.93
CA GLU A 71 5.72 15.87 15.82
C GLU A 71 5.91 16.87 16.95
N GLY A 72 4.88 17.69 17.23
CA GLY A 72 4.89 18.52 18.43
C GLY A 72 4.13 19.85 18.34
N ASP A 73 3.98 20.43 17.15
CA ASP A 73 3.23 21.69 16.99
C ASP A 73 2.00 21.53 16.08
N PRO A 74 0.80 21.28 16.67
CA PRO A 74 -0.45 21.17 15.92
C PRO A 74 -0.80 22.45 15.14
N MET A 75 -0.35 23.62 15.61
CA MET A 75 -0.64 24.90 14.95
C MET A 75 0.17 25.05 13.67
N ARG A 76 1.42 24.57 13.64
CA ARG A 76 2.19 24.47 12.40
C ARG A 76 1.49 23.59 11.38
N LEU A 77 1.08 22.39 11.78
CA LEU A 77 0.37 21.48 10.88
C LEU A 77 -0.92 22.08 10.28
N LEU A 78 -1.61 22.94 11.03
CA LEU A 78 -2.87 23.57 10.60
C LEU A 78 -2.71 24.85 9.77
N PHE A 79 -1.64 25.63 9.99
CA PHE A 79 -1.53 26.99 9.44
C PHE A 79 -0.27 27.21 8.57
N GLU A 80 0.65 26.27 8.52
CA GLU A 80 1.91 26.42 7.79
C GLU A 80 1.68 26.17 6.29
N ARG A 81 1.76 27.25 5.49
CA ARG A 81 1.53 27.20 4.03
C ARG A 81 2.80 26.89 3.24
N ASP A 82 3.97 27.08 3.84
CA ASP A 82 5.28 26.96 3.20
C ASP A 82 6.10 25.86 3.87
N LEU A 83 5.70 24.59 3.77
CA LEU A 83 6.46 23.50 4.39
C LEU A 83 7.94 23.51 3.93
N THR A 84 8.88 23.50 4.86
CA THR A 84 10.31 23.28 4.54
C THR A 84 10.76 21.94 5.13
N PRO A 85 11.72 21.24 4.48
CA PRO A 85 12.38 20.12 5.15
C PRO A 85 13.02 20.64 6.44
N HIS A 86 13.06 19.88 7.52
CA HIS A 86 13.78 20.34 8.71
C HIS A 86 15.31 20.31 8.49
N PRO A 87 16.12 21.05 9.28
CA PRO A 87 17.56 21.20 9.00
C PRO A 87 18.35 19.91 9.00
N GLN A 88 17.97 18.93 9.84
CA GLN A 88 18.63 17.62 9.85
C GLN A 88 18.32 16.80 8.58
N TYR A 89 17.15 16.98 7.95
CA TYR A 89 16.85 16.42 6.63
C TYR A 89 17.76 17.02 5.55
N ALA A 90 17.97 18.33 5.58
CA ALA A 90 18.91 19.00 4.68
C ALA A 90 20.37 18.56 4.96
N ALA A 91 20.72 18.35 6.23
CA ALA A 91 22.04 17.86 6.62
C ALA A 91 22.30 16.43 6.09
N PHE A 92 21.30 15.55 6.11
CA PHE A 92 21.39 14.19 5.55
C PHE A 92 21.82 14.21 4.08
N TYR A 93 21.11 14.96 3.24
CA TYR A 93 21.43 15.06 1.81
C TYR A 93 22.73 15.82 1.55
N SER A 94 23.04 16.85 2.34
CA SER A 94 24.32 17.54 2.27
C SER A 94 25.49 16.61 2.57
N TRP A 95 25.32 15.75 3.57
CA TRP A 95 26.33 14.79 3.97
C TRP A 95 26.54 13.75 2.88
N LEU A 96 25.47 13.23 2.25
CA LEU A 96 25.60 12.33 1.10
C LEU A 96 26.40 12.97 -0.05
N GLN A 97 26.10 14.22 -0.39
CA GLN A 97 26.74 14.91 -1.51
C GLN A 97 28.19 15.32 -1.25
N LYS A 98 28.50 15.79 -0.03
CA LYS A 98 29.76 16.52 0.26
C LYS A 98 30.58 15.94 1.41
N GLY A 99 29.95 15.18 2.28
CA GLY A 99 30.61 14.56 3.43
C GLY A 99 31.09 13.15 3.11
N PHE A 100 30.18 12.32 2.61
CA PHE A 100 30.44 10.95 2.18
C PHE A 100 30.75 10.86 0.68
N GLU A 101 30.34 11.87 -0.10
CA GLU A 101 30.63 12.01 -1.54
C GLU A 101 30.18 10.78 -2.35
N VAL A 102 28.91 10.38 -2.20
CA VAL A 102 28.39 9.19 -2.89
C VAL A 102 28.32 9.37 -4.40
N ASP A 103 28.67 8.30 -5.12
CA ASP A 103 28.52 8.24 -6.58
C ASP A 103 27.06 8.07 -7.02
N ALA A 104 26.21 7.47 -6.17
CA ALA A 104 24.79 7.24 -6.43
C ALA A 104 24.01 7.02 -5.13
N VAL A 105 22.70 7.25 -5.19
CA VAL A 105 21.76 6.91 -4.11
C VAL A 105 20.72 5.92 -4.63
N VAL A 106 20.43 4.89 -3.82
CA VAL A 106 19.37 3.91 -4.10
C VAL A 106 18.28 4.07 -3.05
N HIS A 107 17.11 4.55 -3.46
CA HIS A 107 15.93 4.61 -2.61
C HIS A 107 15.11 3.33 -2.76
N PHE A 108 14.62 2.82 -1.63
CA PHE A 108 13.77 1.64 -1.55
C PHE A 108 12.35 2.04 -1.17
N GLY A 109 11.37 1.58 -1.95
CA GLY A 109 9.96 1.75 -1.63
C GLY A 109 9.30 2.93 -2.34
N THR A 110 8.01 3.11 -2.05
CA THR A 110 7.10 3.99 -2.79
C THR A 110 6.95 5.39 -2.18
N HIS A 111 7.61 5.64 -1.04
CA HIS A 111 7.39 6.87 -0.27
C HIS A 111 8.72 7.49 0.16
N GLY A 112 9.69 7.56 -0.75
CA GLY A 112 10.74 8.56 -0.60
C GLY A 112 10.07 9.92 -0.42
N THR A 113 10.55 10.74 0.51
CA THR A 113 9.88 12.01 0.83
C THR A 113 10.47 13.21 0.07
N VAL A 114 11.67 13.07 -0.49
CA VAL A 114 12.43 14.18 -1.07
C VAL A 114 11.74 14.73 -2.32
N GLU A 115 11.18 13.86 -3.15
CA GLU A 115 10.43 14.18 -4.36
C GLU A 115 9.10 14.89 -4.09
N TRP A 116 8.55 14.73 -2.88
CA TRP A 116 7.29 15.36 -2.45
C TRP A 116 7.47 16.71 -1.77
N LEU A 117 8.71 17.11 -1.49
CA LEU A 117 8.98 18.40 -0.88
C LEU A 117 8.50 19.56 -1.75
N PRO A 118 8.15 20.72 -1.17
CA PRO A 118 7.64 21.84 -1.95
C PRO A 118 8.57 22.30 -3.09
N GLY A 119 7.97 22.69 -4.20
CA GLY A 119 8.68 23.03 -5.42
C GLY A 119 7.79 22.88 -6.66
N SER A 120 8.35 23.10 -7.84
CA SER A 120 7.59 23.01 -9.09
C SER A 120 7.03 21.60 -9.32
N PRO A 121 5.72 21.43 -9.62
CA PRO A 121 5.12 20.10 -9.79
C PRO A 121 5.77 19.27 -10.91
N VAL A 122 6.33 19.94 -11.92
CA VAL A 122 7.13 19.33 -12.99
C VAL A 122 8.16 20.37 -13.47
N GLY A 123 9.32 19.91 -13.95
CA GLY A 123 10.39 20.84 -14.34
C GLY A 123 10.93 21.54 -13.10
N ASN A 124 11.63 20.77 -12.28
CA ASN A 124 12.35 21.30 -11.13
C ASN A 124 13.15 22.53 -11.52
N THR A 125 13.13 23.50 -10.62
CA THR A 125 14.00 24.67 -10.67
C THR A 125 14.90 24.63 -9.46
N GLY A 126 15.93 25.47 -9.43
CA GLY A 126 16.73 25.65 -8.22
C GLY A 126 15.86 25.89 -6.98
N LEU A 127 14.68 26.50 -7.11
CA LEU A 127 13.80 26.78 -5.96
C LEU A 127 13.01 25.57 -5.46
N SER A 128 13.17 24.40 -6.08
CA SER A 128 12.51 23.17 -5.68
C SER A 128 13.40 22.41 -4.71
N TRP A 129 12.87 22.05 -3.54
CA TRP A 129 13.65 21.37 -2.51
C TRP A 129 14.24 20.06 -3.01
N SER A 130 13.49 19.30 -3.79
CA SER A 130 13.93 18.04 -4.38
C SER A 130 15.15 18.23 -5.30
N ASP A 131 15.20 19.32 -6.05
CA ASP A 131 16.33 19.68 -6.93
C ASP A 131 17.59 19.97 -6.12
N VAL A 132 17.49 20.84 -5.12
CA VAL A 132 18.65 21.24 -4.32
C VAL A 132 19.15 20.10 -3.47
N LEU A 133 18.24 19.34 -2.84
CA LEU A 133 18.62 18.27 -1.93
C LEU A 133 19.24 17.07 -2.64
N LEU A 134 18.80 16.73 -3.84
CA LEU A 134 19.44 15.67 -4.62
C LEU A 134 20.65 16.19 -5.41
N GLY A 135 20.62 17.44 -5.85
CA GLY A 135 21.67 18.05 -6.66
C GLY A 135 21.97 17.18 -7.88
N ASN A 136 23.24 16.83 -8.05
CA ASN A 136 23.73 16.01 -9.16
C ASN A 136 23.76 14.51 -8.84
N LEU A 137 23.22 14.06 -7.71
CA LEU A 137 23.28 12.65 -7.33
C LEU A 137 22.45 11.80 -8.30
N PRO A 138 23.06 10.79 -8.96
CA PRO A 138 22.31 9.76 -9.66
C PRO A 138 21.38 9.05 -8.68
N ASN A 139 20.08 9.18 -8.93
CA ASN A 139 19.05 8.66 -8.04
C ASN A 139 18.40 7.43 -8.67
N VAL A 140 18.60 6.27 -8.06
CA VAL A 140 17.96 5.02 -8.47
C VAL A 140 16.85 4.69 -7.49
N TYR A 141 15.69 4.29 -8.01
CA TYR A 141 14.56 3.87 -7.19
C TYR A 141 14.18 2.44 -7.52
N LEU A 142 14.03 1.64 -6.47
CA LEU A 142 13.36 0.36 -6.55
C LEU A 142 11.89 0.56 -6.23
N TYR A 143 11.05 0.40 -7.25
CA TYR A 143 9.63 0.74 -7.19
C TYR A 143 8.77 -0.47 -7.56
N THR A 144 7.61 -0.61 -6.92
CA THR A 144 6.66 -1.64 -7.29
C THR A 144 6.01 -1.34 -8.65
N ALA A 145 5.90 -2.35 -9.51
CA ALA A 145 5.35 -2.22 -10.85
C ALA A 145 3.88 -1.73 -10.85
N ASN A 146 3.12 -2.00 -9.79
CA ASN A 146 1.70 -1.62 -9.69
C ASN A 146 1.46 -0.19 -9.19
N ASN A 147 2.50 0.60 -8.93
CA ASN A 147 2.37 2.00 -8.47
C ASN A 147 3.03 3.00 -9.44
N PRO A 148 2.52 3.11 -10.68
CA PRO A 148 3.08 4.01 -11.67
C PRO A 148 2.88 5.49 -11.31
N SER A 149 1.76 5.82 -10.65
CA SER A 149 1.36 7.19 -10.34
C SER A 149 2.30 7.91 -9.38
N GLU A 150 2.90 7.21 -8.43
CA GLU A 150 3.90 7.81 -7.55
C GLU A 150 5.32 7.67 -8.12
N SER A 151 5.62 6.56 -8.82
CA SER A 151 6.92 6.39 -9.48
C SER A 151 7.24 7.49 -10.48
N ILE A 152 6.21 8.05 -11.15
CA ILE A 152 6.39 9.16 -12.08
C ILE A 152 6.76 10.47 -11.36
N ILE A 153 6.37 10.65 -10.10
CA ILE A 153 6.77 11.79 -9.28
C ILE A 153 8.26 11.67 -8.94
N ALA A 154 8.71 10.49 -8.50
CA ALA A 154 10.13 10.21 -8.29
C ALA A 154 10.96 10.45 -9.57
N LYS A 155 10.46 10.06 -10.75
CA LYS A 155 11.10 10.38 -12.04
C LYS A 155 11.19 11.89 -12.29
N ARG A 156 10.06 12.60 -12.20
CA ARG A 156 9.94 14.00 -12.64
C ARG A 156 10.55 15.01 -11.66
N ARG A 157 10.50 14.70 -10.37
CA ARG A 157 10.92 15.60 -9.28
C ARG A 157 12.14 15.13 -8.52
N GLY A 158 12.42 13.83 -8.51
CA GLY A 158 13.61 13.25 -7.89
C GLY A 158 14.69 12.82 -8.87
N TYR A 159 14.53 13.05 -10.18
CA TYR A 159 15.42 12.55 -11.22
C TYR A 159 15.66 11.02 -11.16
N GLY A 160 14.67 10.29 -10.62
CA GLY A 160 14.79 8.88 -10.33
C GLY A 160 14.83 8.00 -11.58
N THR A 161 15.84 7.14 -11.69
CA THR A 161 15.82 5.99 -12.59
C THR A 161 15.07 4.86 -11.90
N ILE A 162 13.88 4.55 -12.42
CA ILE A 162 12.99 3.54 -11.81
C ILE A 162 13.35 2.16 -12.32
N VAL A 163 13.75 1.29 -11.39
CA VAL A 163 13.90 -0.14 -11.59
C VAL A 163 12.68 -0.81 -10.94
N SER A 164 11.78 -1.32 -11.77
CA SER A 164 10.54 -1.93 -11.28
C SER A 164 10.77 -3.35 -10.79
N HIS A 165 10.17 -3.69 -9.66
CA HIS A 165 10.04 -5.07 -9.20
C HIS A 165 8.57 -5.47 -9.16
N ASN A 166 8.30 -6.78 -9.19
CA ASN A 166 6.93 -7.27 -9.13
C ASN A 166 6.36 -7.10 -7.71
N VAL A 167 5.04 -7.07 -7.61
CA VAL A 167 4.34 -7.23 -6.35
C VAL A 167 4.54 -8.65 -5.81
N PRO A 168 4.38 -8.88 -4.50
CA PRO A 168 4.43 -10.23 -3.97
C PRO A 168 3.31 -11.08 -4.58
N PRO A 169 3.50 -12.41 -4.67
CA PRO A 169 2.50 -13.32 -5.21
C PRO A 169 1.13 -13.16 -4.54
N TYR A 170 0.08 -13.10 -5.35
CA TYR A 170 -1.29 -13.09 -4.85
C TYR A 170 -1.79 -14.51 -4.58
N GLY A 171 -2.58 -14.65 -3.53
CA GLY A 171 -3.38 -15.82 -3.23
C GLY A 171 -4.84 -15.46 -3.01
N ARG A 172 -5.69 -16.49 -2.95
CA ARG A 172 -7.09 -16.34 -2.51
C ARG A 172 -7.11 -16.36 -0.98
N SER A 173 -7.88 -15.46 -0.38
CA SER A 173 -8.06 -15.39 1.09
C SER A 173 -8.57 -16.69 1.69
N GLY A 174 -9.38 -17.45 0.95
CA GLY A 174 -10.06 -18.61 1.49
C GLY A 174 -11.02 -18.22 2.61
N LEU A 175 -11.59 -19.23 3.27
CA LEU A 175 -12.34 -19.05 4.51
C LEU A 175 -11.62 -19.79 5.64
N TYR A 176 -11.70 -19.25 6.85
CA TYR A 176 -11.06 -19.83 8.02
C TYR A 176 -11.98 -19.77 9.23
N LYS A 177 -11.77 -20.71 10.16
CA LYS A 177 -12.51 -20.81 11.44
C LYS A 177 -14.03 -20.78 11.21
N GLN A 178 -14.75 -19.85 11.85
CA GLN A 178 -16.20 -19.75 11.79
C GLN A 178 -16.73 -19.54 10.36
N LEU A 179 -15.97 -18.87 9.48
CA LEU A 179 -16.43 -18.62 8.11
C LEU A 179 -16.43 -19.89 7.25
N ALA A 180 -15.48 -20.80 7.48
CA ALA A 180 -15.44 -22.09 6.79
C ALA A 180 -16.62 -22.97 7.24
N ILE A 181 -16.83 -23.07 8.56
CA ILE A 181 -17.96 -23.80 9.16
C ILE A 181 -19.30 -23.22 8.66
N LEU A 182 -19.42 -21.91 8.62
CA LEU A 182 -20.63 -21.24 8.15
C LEU A 182 -20.93 -21.56 6.69
N LYS A 183 -19.91 -21.62 5.82
CA LYS A 183 -20.09 -22.01 4.42
C LYS A 183 -20.66 -23.42 4.29
N ASP A 184 -20.15 -24.37 5.08
CA ASP A 184 -20.63 -25.75 5.08
C ASP A 184 -22.08 -25.83 5.58
N LEU A 185 -22.41 -25.16 6.70
CA LEU A 185 -23.78 -25.09 7.23
C LEU A 185 -24.77 -24.50 6.22
N ILE A 186 -24.35 -23.46 5.51
CA ILE A 186 -25.15 -22.83 4.45
C ILE A 186 -25.32 -23.76 3.26
N ALA A 187 -24.27 -24.47 2.85
CA ALA A 187 -24.35 -25.44 1.76
C ALA A 187 -25.35 -26.55 2.10
N ASP A 188 -25.24 -27.15 3.29
CA ASP A 188 -26.17 -28.17 3.77
C ASP A 188 -27.61 -27.66 3.84
N PHE A 189 -27.82 -26.45 4.36
CA PHE A 189 -29.15 -25.84 4.39
C PHE A 189 -29.74 -25.62 2.99
N ARG A 190 -28.93 -25.25 2.00
CA ARG A 190 -29.38 -24.98 0.63
C ARG A 190 -29.70 -26.24 -0.17
N GLU A 191 -29.12 -27.38 0.17
CA GLU A 191 -29.43 -28.66 -0.49
C GLU A 191 -30.89 -29.11 -0.22
N ASP A 192 -31.34 -29.01 1.03
CA ASP A 192 -32.73 -29.28 1.43
C ASP A 192 -33.15 -28.38 2.61
N PRO A 193 -33.71 -27.18 2.33
CA PRO A 193 -34.11 -26.22 3.37
C PRO A 193 -35.19 -26.74 4.32
N GLY A 194 -35.97 -27.73 3.89
CA GLY A 194 -37.04 -28.35 4.68
C GLY A 194 -36.50 -29.39 5.66
N ALA A 195 -35.69 -30.33 5.17
CA ALA A 195 -35.06 -31.34 6.03
C ALA A 195 -34.04 -30.73 7.00
N ASN A 196 -33.33 -29.68 6.57
CA ASN A 196 -32.26 -29.04 7.34
C ASN A 196 -32.71 -27.77 8.08
N ALA A 197 -34.01 -27.61 8.36
CA ALA A 197 -34.54 -26.47 9.12
C ALA A 197 -33.92 -26.30 10.52
N VAL A 198 -33.39 -27.37 11.12
CA VAL A 198 -32.67 -27.34 12.41
C VAL A 198 -31.36 -26.53 12.32
N LEU A 199 -30.76 -26.41 11.13
CA LEU A 199 -29.52 -25.66 10.93
C LEU A 199 -29.73 -24.14 11.05
N ARG A 200 -30.96 -23.64 10.96
CA ARG A 200 -31.25 -22.19 10.95
C ARG A 200 -30.71 -21.49 12.20
N GLU A 201 -30.95 -22.07 13.39
CA GLU A 201 -30.45 -21.54 14.66
C GLU A 201 -28.92 -21.50 14.68
N THR A 202 -28.28 -22.60 14.25
CA THR A 202 -26.81 -22.71 14.23
C THR A 202 -26.19 -21.72 13.23
N ILE A 203 -26.83 -21.49 12.08
CA ILE A 203 -26.41 -20.49 11.09
C ILE A 203 -26.48 -19.09 11.71
N VAL A 204 -27.59 -18.73 12.36
CA VAL A 204 -27.77 -17.41 13.00
C VAL A 204 -26.73 -17.18 14.09
N ASP A 205 -26.51 -18.16 14.97
CA ASP A 205 -25.51 -18.07 16.03
C ASP A 205 -24.09 -17.92 15.46
N THR A 206 -23.78 -18.65 14.39
CA THR A 206 -22.48 -18.56 13.73
C THR A 206 -22.29 -17.19 13.05
N VAL A 207 -23.32 -16.64 12.41
CA VAL A 207 -23.31 -15.29 11.82
C VAL A 207 -23.11 -14.24 12.91
N ALA A 208 -23.82 -14.37 14.04
CA ALA A 208 -23.69 -13.47 15.19
C ALA A 208 -22.27 -13.50 15.76
N ALA A 209 -21.71 -14.69 15.97
CA ALA A 209 -20.37 -14.90 16.50
C ALA A 209 -19.28 -14.38 15.54
N ALA A 210 -19.48 -14.53 14.22
CA ALA A 210 -18.59 -14.00 13.20
C ALA A 210 -18.72 -12.47 13.00
N GLY A 211 -19.76 -11.84 13.58
CA GLY A 211 -20.03 -10.41 13.45
C GLY A 211 -20.55 -10.00 12.07
N LEU A 212 -21.00 -10.96 11.25
CA LEU A 212 -21.32 -10.77 9.83
C LEU A 212 -22.58 -9.97 9.57
N PHE A 213 -23.45 -9.75 10.56
CA PHE A 213 -24.64 -8.89 10.41
C PHE A 213 -24.31 -7.44 10.04
N LYS A 214 -23.07 -6.98 10.28
CA LYS A 214 -22.63 -5.65 9.85
C LYS A 214 -22.46 -5.57 8.33
N ASP A 215 -21.97 -6.65 7.73
CA ASP A 215 -21.67 -6.74 6.30
C ASP A 215 -22.86 -7.30 5.50
N CYS A 216 -23.56 -8.27 6.07
CA CYS A 216 -24.73 -8.94 5.50
C CYS A 216 -25.88 -8.90 6.52
N PRO A 217 -26.63 -7.78 6.61
CA PRO A 217 -27.79 -7.68 7.50
C PRO A 217 -28.93 -8.57 7.00
N PHE A 218 -29.78 -9.04 7.92
CA PHE A 218 -30.96 -9.84 7.58
C PHE A 218 -31.93 -9.05 6.69
N SER A 219 -32.30 -7.82 7.04
CA SER A 219 -32.99 -6.88 6.16
C SER A 219 -32.66 -5.43 6.54
N PRO A 220 -32.98 -4.43 5.71
CA PRO A 220 -32.76 -3.02 6.06
C PRO A 220 -33.53 -2.60 7.32
N GLU A 221 -34.74 -3.14 7.50
CA GLU A 221 -35.62 -2.84 8.63
C GLU A 221 -35.27 -3.65 9.88
N ARG A 222 -34.73 -4.87 9.67
CA ARG A 222 -34.30 -5.78 10.73
C ARG A 222 -32.88 -6.29 10.42
N PRO A 223 -31.82 -5.56 10.82
CA PRO A 223 -30.45 -5.91 10.43
C PRO A 223 -29.92 -7.17 11.12
N LYS A 224 -30.50 -7.58 12.25
CA LYS A 224 -30.08 -8.74 13.04
C LYS A 224 -31.29 -9.63 13.36
N ILE A 225 -31.03 -10.92 13.41
CA ILE A 225 -31.97 -11.95 13.88
C ILE A 225 -31.27 -12.80 14.95
N THR A 226 -32.02 -13.38 15.87
CA THR A 226 -31.56 -14.32 16.91
C THR A 226 -32.16 -15.71 16.68
N ALA A 227 -31.65 -16.74 17.37
CA ALA A 227 -32.25 -18.07 17.33
C ALA A 227 -33.71 -18.08 17.82
N GLU A 228 -34.06 -17.20 18.77
CA GLU A 228 -35.43 -17.06 19.29
C GLU A 228 -36.42 -16.57 18.21
N ASP A 229 -35.94 -15.78 17.24
CA ASP A 229 -36.74 -15.25 16.14
C ASP A 229 -37.14 -16.31 15.10
N LEU A 230 -36.57 -17.51 15.20
CA LEU A 230 -36.79 -18.63 14.28
C LEU A 230 -37.80 -19.67 14.83
N GLN A 231 -38.21 -19.55 16.09
CA GLN A 231 -39.13 -20.50 16.72
C GLN A 231 -40.59 -20.17 16.37
N PRO A 232 -41.42 -21.15 16.00
CA PRO A 232 -42.84 -20.91 15.74
C PRO A 232 -43.54 -20.44 17.01
N SER A 233 -44.40 -19.42 16.91
CA SER A 233 -45.15 -18.93 18.07
C SER A 233 -45.97 -20.04 18.72
N ASN A 234 -45.60 -20.44 19.94
CA ASN A 234 -46.42 -21.33 20.75
C ASN A 234 -47.67 -20.56 21.18
N GLY A 235 -48.78 -20.78 20.48
CA GLY A 235 -50.08 -20.15 20.72
C GLY A 235 -50.71 -20.57 22.05
N ASN A 236 -50.16 -20.14 23.18
CA ASN A 236 -50.83 -20.14 24.47
C ASN A 236 -50.78 -18.74 25.09
N GLY A 237 -51.97 -18.13 25.18
CA GLY A 237 -52.16 -16.73 25.47
C GLY A 237 -51.62 -16.27 26.83
N ASN A 238 -51.07 -15.05 26.83
CA ASN A 238 -51.55 -13.94 27.65
C ASN A 238 -50.80 -12.65 27.26
N GLY A 239 -51.51 -11.79 26.51
CA GLY A 239 -51.37 -10.33 26.58
C GLY A 239 -49.97 -9.71 26.48
N ARG A 240 -49.12 -10.15 25.55
CA ARG A 240 -47.97 -9.36 25.12
C ARG A 240 -48.24 -8.87 23.71
N GLU A 241 -48.18 -7.56 23.54
CA GLU A 241 -48.42 -6.86 22.27
C GLU A 241 -47.70 -7.55 21.13
N THR A 242 -48.42 -7.66 20.01
CA THR A 242 -47.97 -8.15 18.72
C THR A 242 -46.77 -7.33 18.22
N THR A 243 -45.57 -7.59 18.74
CA THR A 243 -44.34 -7.25 18.04
C THR A 243 -44.22 -8.23 16.88
N THR A 244 -44.56 -7.74 15.69
CA THR A 244 -43.95 -8.12 14.41
C THR A 244 -42.77 -9.09 14.54
N SER A 245 -42.79 -10.24 13.86
CA SER A 245 -41.63 -10.83 13.14
C SER A 245 -41.43 -12.36 13.21
N ASP A 246 -42.46 -13.17 12.98
CA ASP A 246 -42.22 -14.54 12.48
C ASP A 246 -41.43 -14.42 11.16
N ILE A 247 -40.20 -14.92 11.12
CA ILE A 247 -39.38 -14.92 9.91
C ILE A 247 -39.94 -15.99 8.97
N SER A 248 -40.39 -15.60 7.78
CA SER A 248 -40.84 -16.60 6.80
C SER A 248 -39.67 -17.47 6.34
N GLU A 249 -39.95 -18.72 5.97
CA GLU A 249 -38.91 -19.62 5.46
C GLU A 249 -38.23 -19.05 4.21
N GLN A 250 -39.00 -18.33 3.39
CA GLN A 250 -38.50 -17.67 2.20
C GLN A 250 -37.55 -16.51 2.55
N ASP A 251 -37.91 -15.67 3.52
CA ASP A 251 -37.04 -14.56 3.94
C ASP A 251 -35.71 -15.06 4.51
N PHE A 252 -35.74 -16.18 5.24
CA PHE A 252 -34.52 -16.82 5.73
C PHE A 252 -33.68 -17.42 4.60
N ALA A 253 -34.31 -18.10 3.64
CA ALA A 253 -33.63 -18.63 2.46
C ALA A 253 -32.95 -17.51 1.65
N ASP A 254 -33.65 -16.40 1.41
CA ASP A 254 -33.11 -15.23 0.71
C ASP A 254 -31.93 -14.59 1.48
N PHE A 255 -31.98 -14.59 2.81
CA PHE A 255 -30.85 -14.18 3.64
C PHE A 255 -29.65 -15.11 3.49
N VAL A 256 -29.87 -16.42 3.55
CA VAL A 256 -28.82 -17.44 3.39
C VAL A 256 -28.16 -17.36 2.00
N ASP A 257 -28.92 -17.14 0.93
CA ASP A 257 -28.36 -16.97 -0.41
C ASP A 257 -27.47 -15.73 -0.55
N ARG A 258 -27.86 -14.61 0.08
CA ARG A 258 -27.01 -13.42 0.15
C ARG A 258 -25.74 -13.66 0.96
N LEU A 259 -25.86 -14.38 2.07
CA LEU A 259 -24.73 -14.73 2.92
C LEU A 259 -23.75 -15.67 2.19
N PHE A 260 -24.27 -16.65 1.44
CA PHE A 260 -23.45 -17.52 0.59
C PHE A 260 -22.67 -16.72 -0.46
N THR A 261 -23.35 -15.81 -1.17
CA THR A 261 -22.72 -14.93 -2.15
C THR A 261 -21.64 -14.06 -1.52
N TYR A 262 -21.90 -13.50 -0.34
CA TYR A 262 -20.92 -12.74 0.42
C TYR A 262 -19.69 -13.58 0.78
N LEU A 263 -19.89 -14.79 1.30
CA LEU A 263 -18.79 -15.71 1.62
C LEU A 263 -17.98 -16.09 0.38
N GLN A 264 -18.61 -16.27 -0.77
CA GLN A 264 -17.88 -16.49 -2.03
C GLN A 264 -17.00 -15.30 -2.41
N VAL A 265 -17.46 -14.06 -2.21
CA VAL A 265 -16.64 -12.86 -2.43
C VAL A 265 -15.45 -12.83 -1.47
N VAL A 266 -15.69 -13.13 -0.18
CA VAL A 266 -14.63 -13.16 0.84
C VAL A 266 -13.64 -14.28 0.56
N GLU A 267 -14.07 -15.46 0.16
CA GLU A 267 -13.21 -16.62 -0.12
C GLU A 267 -12.31 -16.39 -1.34
N ASN A 268 -12.86 -15.76 -2.38
CA ASN A 268 -12.22 -15.61 -3.67
C ASN A 268 -11.44 -14.31 -3.84
N ARG A 269 -11.37 -13.47 -2.79
CA ARG A 269 -10.65 -12.22 -2.84
C ARG A 269 -9.15 -12.47 -3.01
N LEU A 270 -8.57 -11.84 -4.03
CA LEU A 270 -7.13 -11.86 -4.26
C LEU A 270 -6.42 -10.86 -3.35
N PHE A 271 -5.39 -11.32 -2.65
CA PHE A 271 -4.55 -10.47 -1.81
C PHE A 271 -3.10 -10.97 -1.81
N SER A 272 -2.16 -10.12 -1.41
CA SER A 272 -0.74 -10.47 -1.31
C SER A 272 -0.50 -11.33 -0.08
N GLU A 273 0.05 -12.54 -0.24
CA GLU A 273 0.30 -13.48 0.88
C GLU A 273 1.59 -13.17 1.66
N GLY A 274 2.40 -12.20 1.20
CA GLY A 274 3.67 -11.88 1.85
C GLY A 274 4.32 -10.61 1.32
N LEU A 275 5.65 -10.54 1.49
CA LEU A 275 6.50 -9.45 1.01
C LEU A 275 7.39 -9.92 -0.13
N HIS A 276 7.75 -8.99 -1.01
CA HIS A 276 8.65 -9.25 -2.12
C HIS A 276 10.11 -9.13 -1.67
N VAL A 277 10.97 -9.99 -2.23
CA VAL A 277 12.42 -9.89 -2.08
C VAL A 277 13.02 -9.61 -3.46
N ILE A 278 13.66 -8.45 -3.59
CA ILE A 278 14.25 -8.00 -4.85
C ILE A 278 15.27 -9.04 -5.34
N GLY A 279 15.19 -9.37 -6.63
CA GLY A 279 16.07 -10.35 -7.27
C GLY A 279 15.73 -11.81 -6.94
N ARG A 280 14.65 -12.08 -6.20
CA ARG A 280 14.18 -13.44 -5.92
C ARG A 280 12.84 -13.69 -6.59
N ALA A 281 12.84 -14.58 -7.58
CA ALA A 281 11.60 -15.09 -8.16
C ALA A 281 10.76 -15.87 -7.11
N PRO A 282 9.43 -15.89 -7.23
CA PRO A 282 8.58 -16.76 -6.43
C PRO A 282 9.01 -18.23 -6.56
N ASP A 283 8.90 -19.00 -5.49
CA ASP A 283 9.04 -20.46 -5.57
C ASP A 283 7.91 -21.08 -6.40
N GLU A 284 8.10 -22.33 -6.82
CA GLU A 284 7.15 -23.06 -7.68
C GLU A 284 5.72 -23.09 -7.12
N GLY A 285 5.58 -23.28 -5.81
CA GLY A 285 4.28 -23.32 -5.14
C GLY A 285 3.59 -21.96 -5.16
N SER A 286 4.33 -20.91 -4.81
CA SER A 286 3.83 -19.52 -4.87
C SER A 286 3.51 -19.09 -6.30
N MET A 287 4.30 -19.48 -7.28
CA MET A 287 4.09 -19.18 -8.69
C MET A 287 2.81 -19.85 -9.20
N ARG A 288 2.64 -21.15 -8.94
CA ARG A 288 1.43 -21.89 -9.32
C ARG A 288 0.19 -21.25 -8.70
N LYS A 289 0.21 -20.98 -7.39
CA LYS A 289 -0.89 -20.28 -6.70
C LYS A 289 -1.20 -18.94 -7.37
N TYR A 290 -0.19 -18.13 -7.64
CA TYR A 290 -0.38 -16.82 -8.26
C TYR A 290 -1.00 -16.91 -9.65
N LEU A 291 -0.50 -17.80 -10.50
CA LEU A 291 -1.01 -18.00 -11.86
C LEU A 291 -2.46 -18.52 -11.82
N SER A 292 -2.75 -19.54 -11.00
CA SER A 292 -4.11 -20.06 -10.84
C SER A 292 -5.07 -19.02 -10.24
N ALA A 293 -4.58 -18.19 -9.30
CA ALA A 293 -5.39 -17.16 -8.68
C ALA A 293 -5.72 -16.00 -9.64
N TYR A 294 -4.75 -15.57 -10.47
CA TYR A 294 -4.91 -14.46 -11.40
C TYR A 294 -5.64 -14.84 -12.69
N PHE A 295 -5.30 -15.99 -13.27
CA PHE A 295 -5.89 -16.42 -14.54
C PHE A 295 -7.15 -17.26 -14.35
N GLY A 296 -7.25 -18.03 -13.26
CA GLY A 296 -8.33 -19.00 -13.07
C GLY A 296 -8.40 -19.95 -14.26
N ASP A 297 -9.60 -20.23 -14.74
CA ASP A 297 -9.85 -21.14 -15.86
C ASP A 297 -9.34 -20.63 -17.23
N ARG A 298 -8.88 -19.37 -17.31
CA ARG A 298 -8.31 -18.81 -18.54
C ARG A 298 -6.94 -19.39 -18.88
N LEU A 299 -6.24 -19.98 -17.91
CA LEU A 299 -4.93 -20.58 -18.11
C LEU A 299 -4.98 -22.05 -17.71
N PRO A 300 -4.89 -23.00 -18.66
CA PRO A 300 -4.96 -24.43 -18.35
C PRO A 300 -3.85 -24.87 -17.40
N ASP A 301 -4.15 -25.83 -16.51
CA ASP A 301 -3.19 -26.35 -15.53
C ASP A 301 -1.92 -26.95 -16.15
N SER A 302 -2.01 -27.48 -17.37
CA SER A 302 -0.84 -27.96 -18.13
C SER A 302 0.10 -26.81 -18.49
N VAL A 303 -0.45 -25.64 -18.84
CA VAL A 303 0.32 -24.43 -19.15
C VAL A 303 0.91 -23.85 -17.87
N VAL A 304 0.14 -23.81 -16.78
CA VAL A 304 0.66 -23.38 -15.46
C VAL A 304 1.86 -24.25 -15.05
N SER A 305 1.74 -25.57 -15.19
CA SER A 305 2.83 -26.50 -14.85
C SER A 305 4.05 -26.28 -15.74
N ALA A 306 3.85 -26.12 -17.05
CA ALA A 306 4.93 -25.81 -17.99
C ALA A 306 5.64 -24.49 -17.65
N ILE A 307 4.91 -23.43 -17.28
CA ILE A 307 5.52 -22.15 -16.85
C ILE A 307 6.40 -22.34 -15.62
N VAL A 308 5.88 -23.07 -14.62
CA VAL A 308 6.58 -23.29 -13.34
C VAL A 308 7.84 -24.13 -13.53
N GLU A 309 7.78 -25.16 -14.37
CA GLU A 309 8.90 -26.09 -14.63
C GLU A 309 9.97 -25.51 -15.57
N SER A 310 9.59 -24.65 -16.51
CA SER A 310 10.53 -24.13 -17.53
C SER A 310 11.54 -23.11 -16.98
N GLY A 311 11.27 -22.52 -15.81
CA GLY A 311 12.18 -21.57 -15.15
C GLY A 311 12.35 -20.24 -15.89
N GLU A 312 13.39 -19.48 -15.52
CA GLU A 312 13.66 -18.17 -16.11
C GLU A 312 14.16 -18.28 -17.57
N GLY A 313 13.60 -17.47 -18.46
CA GLY A 313 14.07 -17.30 -19.84
C GLY A 313 13.38 -18.17 -20.90
N ALA A 314 12.41 -19.01 -20.51
CA ALA A 314 11.61 -19.77 -21.46
C ALA A 314 10.69 -18.86 -22.30
N THR A 315 10.65 -19.08 -23.61
CA THR A 315 9.76 -18.31 -24.50
C THR A 315 8.33 -18.84 -24.43
N PRO A 316 7.31 -18.01 -24.75
CA PRO A 316 5.93 -18.48 -24.81
C PRO A 316 5.73 -19.71 -25.70
N GLU A 317 6.44 -19.79 -26.83
CA GLU A 317 6.37 -20.93 -27.75
C GLU A 317 6.89 -22.22 -27.11
N GLN A 318 7.99 -22.13 -26.34
CA GLN A 318 8.55 -23.29 -25.62
C GLN A 318 7.58 -23.79 -24.54
N ILE A 319 6.90 -22.87 -23.85
CA ILE A 319 5.91 -23.18 -22.82
C ILE A 319 4.67 -23.83 -23.45
N LEU A 320 4.17 -23.30 -24.57
CA LEU A 320 3.05 -23.89 -25.31
C LEU A 320 3.38 -25.29 -25.82
N GLN A 321 4.60 -25.48 -26.36
CA GLN A 321 5.06 -26.80 -26.79
C GLN A 321 5.15 -27.79 -25.63
N ALA A 322 5.71 -27.38 -24.48
CA ALA A 322 5.83 -28.23 -23.29
C ALA A 322 4.47 -28.58 -22.67
N SER A 323 3.50 -27.67 -22.71
CA SER A 323 2.15 -27.87 -22.18
C SER A 323 1.23 -28.70 -23.10
N GLY A 324 1.63 -28.92 -24.35
CA GLY A 324 0.80 -29.61 -25.35
C GLY A 324 -0.41 -28.80 -25.84
N VAL A 325 -0.43 -27.48 -25.57
CA VAL A 325 -1.52 -26.58 -25.96
C VAL A 325 -1.10 -25.75 -27.17
N SER A 326 -1.91 -25.71 -28.22
CA SER A 326 -1.59 -25.00 -29.46
C SER A 326 -1.63 -23.48 -29.33
N SER A 327 -2.49 -22.96 -28.44
CA SER A 327 -2.66 -21.53 -28.17
C SER A 327 -3.46 -21.30 -26.88
N VAL A 328 -3.14 -20.23 -26.16
CA VAL A 328 -3.95 -19.71 -25.04
C VAL A 328 -4.49 -18.34 -25.46
N SER A 329 -5.79 -18.10 -25.28
CA SER A 329 -6.48 -16.85 -25.65
C SER A 329 -6.37 -15.78 -24.57
#